data_AF-A0A7F5RIR3-F1
#
_entry.id   AF-A0A7F5RIR3-F1
#
_cell.length_a   1.000
_cell.length_b   1.000
_cell.length_c   1.000
_cell.angle_alpha   90.00
_cell.angle_beta   90.00
_cell.angle_gamma   90.00
#
_symmetry.space_group_name_H-M   'P 1'
#
loop_
_entity.id
_entity.type
_entity.pdbx_description
1 polymer ?
#
loop_
_entity_poly.entity_id
_entity_poly.type
_entity_poly.pdbx_seq_one_letter_code
_entity_poly.pdbx_strand_id
1 'polypeptide(L)'
;VRTAIQQPGFIRVKRGYKPLKVENLVHNIAPHDDPTDPFFGLQWYLKNTGQNGGKPKLDLNVEAAWAQGVTGKNVTTAIMDDGVDYMHPDLRFNY
;
A
#
# COMPACT_ATOMS: atom_id res chain seq x y z
N VAL A 1 44.80 -11.32 -42.17
CA VAL A 1 44.42 -11.14 -40.74
C VAL A 1 43.16 -10.29 -40.72
N ARG A 2 42.02 -10.82 -40.25
CA ARG A 2 40.78 -10.04 -40.11
C ARG A 2 40.75 -9.48 -38.70
N THR A 3 40.80 -8.16 -38.57
CA THR A 3 40.65 -7.48 -37.27
C THR A 3 39.18 -7.37 -36.91
N ALA A 4 38.87 -7.61 -35.63
CA ALA A 4 37.55 -7.36 -35.05
C ALA A 4 37.52 -5.93 -34.49
N ILE A 5 36.47 -5.17 -34.79
CA ILE A 5 36.25 -3.82 -34.26
C ILE A 5 35.24 -3.94 -33.12
N GLN A 6 35.60 -3.45 -31.93
CA GLN A 6 34.70 -3.42 -30.77
C GLN A 6 33.57 -2.42 -31.05
N GLN A 7 32.33 -2.90 -31.04
CA GLN A 7 31.17 -2.02 -31.08
C GLN A 7 30.87 -1.47 -29.68
N PRO A 8 30.52 -0.18 -29.53
CA PRO A 8 30.08 0.38 -28.26
C PRO A 8 28.85 -0.40 -27.79
N GLY A 9 28.96 -1.02 -26.62
CA GLY A 9 27.89 -1.87 -26.08
C GLY A 9 26.61 -1.05 -25.90
N PHE A 10 25.50 -1.56 -26.42
CA PHE A 10 24.18 -1.01 -26.09
C PHE A 10 23.96 -1.14 -24.58
N ILE A 11 23.78 -0.01 -23.89
CA ILE A 11 23.38 -0.01 -22.49
C ILE A 11 22.03 -0.73 -22.41
N ARG A 12 22.01 -1.90 -21.78
CA ARG A 12 20.77 -2.61 -21.50
C ARG A 12 20.00 -1.84 -20.43
N VAL A 13 19.11 -0.95 -20.86
CA VAL A 13 18.03 -0.46 -20.00
C VAL A 13 17.02 -1.59 -19.92
N LYS A 14 16.84 -2.17 -18.72
CA LYS A 14 15.84 -3.22 -18.48
C LYS A 14 14.48 -2.65 -18.86
N ARG A 15 13.93 -3.08 -20.00
CA ARG A 15 12.60 -2.71 -20.44
C ARG A 15 11.63 -3.14 -19.34
N GLY A 16 11.09 -2.18 -18.59
CA GLY A 16 9.88 -2.43 -17.79
C GLY A 16 9.90 -2.15 -16.30
N TYR A 17 10.85 -1.40 -15.71
CA TYR A 17 10.49 -0.73 -14.45
C TYR A 17 9.67 0.52 -14.78
N LYS A 18 8.39 0.32 -15.06
CA LYS A 18 7.41 1.39 -14.93
C LYS A 18 7.12 1.49 -13.43
N PRO A 19 7.49 2.59 -12.75
CA PRO A 19 7.03 2.77 -11.38
C PRO A 19 5.50 2.73 -11.43
N LEU A 20 4.90 1.77 -10.73
CA LEU A 20 3.47 1.72 -10.52
C LEU A 20 3.13 2.91 -9.61
N LYS A 21 3.06 4.10 -10.21
CA LYS A 21 2.52 5.27 -9.56
C LYS A 21 1.01 5.11 -9.57
N VAL A 22 0.38 5.21 -8.41
CA VAL A 22 -1.08 5.14 -8.23
C VAL A 22 -1.78 6.12 -9.20
N GLU A 23 -1.16 7.28 -9.41
CA GLU A 23 -1.47 8.32 -10.40
C GLU A 23 -1.71 7.79 -11.84
N ASN A 24 -0.96 6.78 -12.27
CA ASN A 24 -0.97 6.26 -13.64
C ASN A 24 -1.95 5.09 -13.84
N LEU A 25 -2.50 4.54 -12.76
CA LEU A 25 -3.38 3.36 -12.77
C LEU A 25 -4.85 3.72 -12.62
N VAL A 26 -5.16 4.86 -12.00
CA VAL A 26 -6.52 5.27 -11.68
C VAL A 26 -6.69 6.75 -12.05
N HIS A 27 -7.49 7.01 -13.08
CA HIS A 27 -7.70 8.36 -13.63
C HIS A 27 -8.55 9.26 -12.72
N ASN A 28 -9.34 8.67 -11.82
CA ASN A 28 -10.24 9.35 -10.90
C ASN A 28 -9.98 8.84 -9.47
N ILE A 29 -8.96 9.40 -8.82
CA ILE A 29 -8.76 9.20 -7.38
C ILE A 29 -9.52 10.32 -6.69
N ALA A 30 -10.61 9.98 -6.01
CA ALA A 30 -11.21 10.93 -5.08
C ALA A 30 -10.15 11.27 -4.01
N PRO A 31 -10.00 12.54 -3.61
CA PRO A 31 -9.15 12.86 -2.47
C PRO A 31 -9.62 12.02 -1.29
N HIS A 32 -8.71 11.16 -0.81
CA HIS A 32 -8.95 10.31 0.34
C HIS A 32 -8.25 10.95 1.53
N ASP A 33 -9.04 11.42 2.48
CA ASP A 33 -8.52 11.95 3.74
C ASP A 33 -8.10 10.80 4.67
N ASP A 34 -7.10 11.06 5.50
CA ASP A 34 -6.69 10.10 6.51
C ASP A 34 -7.85 9.83 7.49
N PRO A 35 -7.97 8.60 8.03
CA PRO A 35 -8.97 8.27 9.03
C PRO A 35 -8.89 9.22 10.24
N THR A 36 -10.05 9.57 10.79
CA THR A 36 -10.15 10.46 11.96
C THR A 36 -9.84 9.78 13.29
N ASP A 37 -9.41 8.52 13.26
CA ASP A 37 -9.08 7.75 14.46
C ASP A 37 -7.88 8.38 15.19
N PRO A 38 -7.97 8.65 16.51
CA PRO A 38 -6.90 9.29 17.27
C PRO A 38 -5.57 8.54 17.23
N PHE A 39 -5.61 7.22 17.05
CA PHE A 39 -4.43 6.35 17.05
C PHE A 39 -3.92 6.00 15.65
N PHE A 40 -4.57 6.48 14.58
CA PHE A 40 -4.14 6.22 13.19
C PHE A 40 -2.68 6.59 12.94
N GLY A 41 -2.22 7.72 13.49
CA GLY A 41 -0.81 8.15 13.37
C GLY A 41 0.22 7.16 13.95
N LEU A 42 -0.22 6.28 14.86
CA LEU A 42 0.62 5.24 15.47
C LEU A 42 0.60 3.92 14.67
N GLN A 43 -0.36 3.76 13.75
CA GLN A 43 -0.56 2.53 12.97
C GLN A 43 0.37 2.49 11.75
N TRP A 44 1.66 2.30 12.01
CA TRP A 44 2.72 2.27 11.00
C TRP A 44 2.49 1.24 9.87
N TYR A 45 1.77 0.15 10.15
CA TYR A 45 1.48 -0.88 9.17
C TYR A 45 0.49 -0.43 8.08
N LEU A 46 -0.33 0.59 8.36
CA LEU A 46 -1.24 1.20 7.38
C LEU A 46 -0.55 2.34 6.62
N LYS A 47 0.13 3.22 7.35
CA LYS A 47 0.86 4.38 6.80
C LYS A 47 2.16 4.60 7.57
N ASN A 48 3.30 4.37 6.92
CA ASN A 48 4.61 4.54 7.53
C ASN A 48 5.25 5.85 7.05
N THR A 49 5.20 6.86 7.91
CA THR A 49 5.84 8.16 7.70
C THR A 49 7.27 8.22 8.27
N GLY A 50 7.77 7.11 8.85
CA GLY A 50 8.99 7.08 9.63
C GLY A 50 8.78 7.54 11.08
N GLN A 51 7.55 7.51 11.57
CA GLN A 51 7.11 8.08 12.86
C GLN A 51 7.87 7.55 14.08
N ASN A 52 8.50 6.38 13.98
CA ASN A 52 9.27 5.77 15.06
C ASN A 52 10.70 5.38 14.61
N GLY A 53 11.32 6.19 13.74
CA GLY A 53 12.66 5.91 13.20
C GLY A 53 12.70 4.76 12.19
N GLY A 54 11.52 4.29 11.76
CA GLY A 54 11.38 3.28 10.71
C GLY A 54 11.71 3.85 9.32
N LYS A 55 11.83 2.95 8.34
CA LYS A 55 11.99 3.34 6.93
C LYS A 55 10.63 3.81 6.38
N PRO A 56 10.49 5.07 5.93
CA PRO A 56 9.24 5.55 5.35
C PRO A 56 8.80 4.70 4.16
N LYS A 57 7.48 4.56 3.97
CA LYS A 57 6.83 3.74 2.93
C LYS A 57 7.05 2.22 3.05
N LEU A 58 7.62 1.75 4.16
CA LEU A 58 7.62 0.34 4.50
C LEU A 58 6.33 0.02 5.26
N ASP A 59 5.22 -0.02 4.54
CA ASP A 59 3.85 -0.28 4.99
C ASP A 59 3.11 -1.17 3.99
N LEU A 60 1.84 -1.48 4.27
CA LEU A 60 0.98 -2.28 3.39
C LEU A 60 0.47 -1.50 2.16
N ASN A 61 0.75 -0.20 2.05
CA ASN A 61 0.27 0.68 0.97
C ASN A 61 -1.25 0.61 0.74
N VAL A 62 -2.03 0.54 1.83
CA VAL A 62 -3.50 0.41 1.78
C VAL A 62 -4.22 1.68 1.35
N GLU A 63 -3.58 2.85 1.49
CA GLU A 63 -4.16 4.14 1.09
C GLU A 63 -4.57 4.15 -0.39
N ALA A 64 -3.79 3.48 -1.25
CA ALA A 64 -4.11 3.36 -2.66
C ALA A 64 -5.39 2.53 -2.91
N ALA A 65 -5.69 1.55 -2.07
CA ALA A 65 -6.90 0.74 -2.15
C ALA A 65 -8.12 1.52 -1.61
N TRP A 66 -7.95 2.26 -0.51
CA TRP A 66 -9.03 3.10 0.03
C TRP A 66 -9.37 4.27 -0.89
N ALA A 67 -8.37 4.85 -1.56
CA ALA A 67 -8.55 5.83 -2.63
C ALA A 67 -9.37 5.30 -3.83
N GLN A 68 -9.41 3.98 -4.02
CA GLN A 68 -10.25 3.28 -5.00
C GLN A 68 -11.61 2.85 -4.44
N GLY A 69 -11.90 3.17 -3.17
CA GLY A 69 -13.13 2.78 -2.46
C GLY A 69 -13.13 1.32 -1.99
N VAL A 70 -11.98 0.63 -2.02
CA VAL A 70 -11.88 -0.77 -1.58
C VAL A 70 -11.63 -0.81 -0.08
N THR A 71 -12.65 -1.13 0.70
CA THR A 71 -12.61 -1.12 2.18
C THR A 71 -12.80 -2.50 2.83
N GLY A 72 -13.12 -3.53 2.04
CA GLY A 72 -13.52 -4.85 2.57
C GLY A 72 -15.02 -4.96 2.90
N LYS A 73 -15.84 -3.96 2.55
CA LYS A 73 -17.30 -4.05 2.67
C LYS A 73 -17.84 -5.29 1.95
N ASN A 74 -18.74 -6.02 2.60
CA ASN A 74 -19.31 -7.31 2.16
C ASN A 74 -18.33 -8.49 2.16
N VAL A 75 -17.17 -8.37 2.81
CA VAL A 75 -16.27 -9.51 3.08
C VAL A 75 -16.50 -9.99 4.51
N THR A 76 -16.76 -11.29 4.68
CA THR A 76 -16.84 -11.92 6.00
C THR A 76 -15.52 -12.60 6.33
N THR A 77 -14.91 -12.22 7.46
CA THR A 77 -13.64 -12.77 7.94
C THR A 77 -13.89 -13.55 9.22
N ALA A 78 -13.42 -14.81 9.29
CA ALA A 78 -13.47 -15.60 10.50
C ALA A 78 -12.11 -15.57 11.23
N ILE A 79 -12.14 -15.29 12.53
CA ILE A 79 -10.96 -15.30 13.41
C ILE A 79 -11.11 -16.50 14.34
N MET A 80 -10.19 -17.47 14.25
CA MET A 80 -10.17 -18.65 15.10
C MET A 80 -9.12 -18.45 16.20
N ASP A 81 -9.56 -17.89 17.32
CA ASP A 81 -8.73 -17.53 18.49
C ASP A 81 -9.50 -17.83 19.80
N ASP A 82 -9.04 -17.30 20.94
CA ASP A 82 -9.68 -17.44 22.26
C ASP A 82 -11.03 -16.72 22.39
N GLY A 83 -11.30 -15.75 21.52
CA GLY A 83 -12.59 -15.05 21.44
C GLY A 83 -12.46 -13.70 20.72
N VAL A 84 -13.58 -12.98 20.63
CA VAL A 84 -13.61 -11.59 20.17
C VAL A 84 -14.62 -10.81 21.00
N ASP A 85 -14.22 -9.64 21.50
CA ASP A 85 -15.13 -8.72 22.18
C ASP A 85 -16.03 -8.02 21.15
N TYR A 86 -17.15 -8.66 20.82
CA TYR A 86 -18.13 -8.15 19.86
C TYR A 86 -18.86 -6.89 20.35
N MET A 87 -18.74 -6.50 21.63
CA MET A 87 -19.35 -5.29 22.18
C MET A 87 -18.41 -4.08 22.17
N HIS A 88 -17.12 -4.26 21.83
CA HIS A 88 -16.15 -3.18 21.78
C HIS A 88 -16.62 -2.06 20.82
N PRO A 89 -16.52 -0.77 21.20
CA PRO A 89 -17.01 0.35 20.39
C PRO A 89 -16.51 0.36 18.93
N ASP A 90 -15.26 -0.06 18.71
CA ASP A 90 -14.64 -0.13 17.38
C ASP A 90 -14.93 -1.41 16.60
N LEU A 91 -15.51 -2.45 17.23
CA LEU A 91 -15.79 -3.75 16.60
C LEU A 91 -17.29 -3.99 16.38
N ARG A 92 -18.15 -3.51 17.29
CA ARG A 92 -19.59 -3.83 17.34
C ARG A 92 -20.38 -3.54 16.07
N PHE A 93 -19.93 -2.60 15.25
CA PHE A 93 -20.59 -2.24 13.99
C PHE A 93 -20.16 -3.14 12.81
N ASN A 94 -19.14 -3.99 13.01
CA ASN A 94 -18.52 -4.85 12.01
C ASN A 94 -18.49 -6.33 12.45
N TYR A 95 -19.24 -6.71 13.49
CA TYR A 95 -19.39 -8.11 13.94
C TYR A 95 -20.56 -8.81 13.24
#